data_AF-A0A8T4WVW0-F1
#
_entry.id   AF-A0A8T4WVW0-F1
#
_cell.length_a   1.000
_cell.length_b   1.000
_cell.length_c   1.000
_cell.angle_alpha   90.00
_cell.angle_beta   90.00
_cell.angle_gamma   90.00
#
_symmetry.space_group_name_H-M   'P 1'
#
loop_
_entity.id
_entity.type
_entity.pdbx_description
1 polymer ?
#
loop_
_entity_poly.entity_id
_entity_poly.type
_entity_poly.pdbx_seq_one_letter_code
_entity_poly.pdbx_strand_id
1 'polypeptide(L)'
;MLTLVLAECEIKVSPGEIDGNKSFPEMVHFPLLLTQDSGLAEERELRTIVHTIEDKVFYFGSDVKIPDDIERFKKMMLNAAKGDQPQGIRVSEEWLIETLNDQIGKKMVMTSKGEKVDPSEVFSRTEDYVVVIGGFRKGDFDHPVYRWADRKISISPRQMKPWSVTAETLVGYRYCSFE
;
A
#
# COMPACT_ATOMS: atom_id res chain seq x y z
N MET A 1 12.50 -2.76 -8.85
CA MET A 1 12.01 -2.04 -7.64
C MET A 1 10.51 -2.22 -7.53
N LEU A 2 10.01 -2.57 -6.34
CA LEU A 2 8.58 -2.68 -6.07
C LEU A 2 8.07 -1.41 -5.37
N THR A 3 7.05 -0.78 -5.93
CA THR A 3 6.29 0.29 -5.27
C THR A 3 4.91 -0.24 -4.92
N LEU A 4 4.62 -0.38 -3.63
CA LEU A 4 3.33 -0.85 -3.15
C LEU A 4 2.49 0.35 -2.70
N VAL A 5 1.31 0.51 -3.30
CA VAL A 5 0.37 1.59 -2.98
C VAL A 5 -0.86 1.00 -2.30
N LEU A 6 -1.03 1.31 -1.03
CA LEU A 6 -2.28 1.07 -0.29
C LEU A 6 -3.21 2.24 -0.60
N ALA A 7 -4.24 1.96 -1.38
CA ALA A 7 -5.13 2.96 -1.97
C ALA A 7 -6.47 3.04 -1.23
N GLU A 8 -7.00 4.26 -1.10
CA GLU A 8 -8.30 4.54 -0.49
C GLU A 8 -8.46 3.89 0.90
N CYS A 9 -7.40 3.98 1.69
CA CYS A 9 -7.37 3.38 3.00
C CYS A 9 -8.46 4.02 3.87
N GLU A 10 -9.36 3.21 4.44
CA GLU A 10 -10.39 3.66 5.38
C GLU A 10 -9.80 4.04 6.75
N ILE A 11 -8.67 4.73 6.78
CA ILE A 11 -8.09 5.39 7.95
C ILE A 11 -8.36 6.88 7.83
N LYS A 12 -8.78 7.50 8.93
CA LYS A 12 -8.86 8.96 9.04
C LYS A 12 -7.75 9.47 9.93
N VAL A 13 -7.00 10.44 9.47
CA VAL A 13 -5.83 11.03 10.12
C VAL A 13 -6.08 12.48 10.53
N SER A 14 -7.33 12.94 10.45
CA SER A 14 -7.78 14.17 11.10
C SER A 14 -7.91 14.00 12.63
N PRO A 15 -7.59 15.03 13.44
CA PRO A 15 -7.75 14.97 14.89
C PRO A 15 -9.17 14.59 15.31
N GLY A 16 -9.30 13.60 16.21
CA GLY A 16 -10.59 13.10 16.70
C GLY A 16 -11.27 12.08 15.76
N GLU A 17 -10.86 11.99 14.50
CA GLU A 17 -11.45 11.06 13.53
C GLU A 17 -10.73 9.70 13.49
N ILE A 18 -9.46 9.63 13.91
CA ILE A 18 -8.66 8.39 13.81
C ILE A 18 -9.20 7.23 14.64
N ASP A 19 -9.85 7.54 15.76
CA ASP A 19 -10.54 6.59 16.64
C ASP A 19 -12.05 6.54 16.37
N GLY A 20 -12.51 7.23 15.32
CA GLY A 20 -13.92 7.25 14.94
C GLY A 20 -14.39 5.90 14.39
N ASN A 21 -15.70 5.64 14.51
CA ASN A 21 -16.33 4.37 14.10
C ASN A 21 -16.20 4.01 12.60
N LYS A 22 -15.63 4.89 11.79
CA LYS A 22 -15.39 4.71 10.34
C LYS A 22 -13.90 4.82 9.97
N SER A 23 -13.01 4.76 10.96
CA SER A 23 -11.57 4.65 10.77
C SER A 23 -11.15 3.25 11.15
N PHE A 24 -10.40 2.59 10.27
CA PHE A 24 -9.90 1.22 10.40
C PHE A 24 -8.37 1.21 10.24
N PRO A 25 -7.62 1.76 11.21
CA PRO A 25 -6.17 1.92 11.08
C PRO A 25 -5.43 0.60 10.86
N GLU A 26 -6.01 -0.53 11.28
CA GLU A 26 -5.45 -1.87 11.05
C GLU A 26 -5.33 -2.24 9.57
N MET A 27 -6.16 -1.64 8.68
CA MET A 27 -6.06 -1.84 7.23
C MET A 27 -4.79 -1.25 6.63
N VAL A 28 -4.12 -0.35 7.35
CA VAL A 28 -2.85 0.26 6.96
C VAL A 28 -1.71 -0.25 7.82
N HIS A 29 -1.94 -0.41 9.13
CA HIS A 29 -0.93 -0.82 10.09
C HIS A 29 -0.32 -2.19 9.77
N PHE A 30 -1.15 -3.21 9.55
CA PHE A 30 -0.64 -4.56 9.28
C PHE A 30 0.11 -4.66 7.95
N PRO A 31 -0.40 -4.12 6.82
CA PRO A 31 0.41 -4.04 5.60
C PRO A 31 1.73 -3.28 5.80
N LEU A 32 1.73 -2.16 6.54
CA LEU A 32 2.94 -1.41 6.79
C LEU A 32 3.97 -2.21 7.58
N LEU A 33 3.57 -2.91 8.65
CA LEU A 33 4.46 -3.84 9.36
C LEU A 33 5.07 -4.87 8.41
N LEU A 34 4.25 -5.51 7.56
CA LEU A 34 4.74 -6.49 6.58
C LEU A 34 5.72 -5.88 5.58
N THR A 35 5.44 -4.68 5.07
CA THR A 35 6.33 -4.02 4.11
C THR A 35 7.66 -3.62 4.74
N GLN A 36 7.62 -2.93 5.89
CA GLN A 36 8.82 -2.33 6.49
C GLN A 36 9.71 -3.37 7.19
N ASP A 37 9.16 -4.51 7.60
CA ASP A 37 9.90 -5.64 8.18
C ASP A 37 10.29 -6.71 7.14
N SER A 38 10.08 -6.43 5.84
CA SER A 38 10.44 -7.36 4.77
C SER A 38 11.92 -7.25 4.40
N GLY A 39 12.52 -8.36 3.97
CA GLY A 39 13.87 -8.32 3.39
C GLY A 39 13.98 -7.42 2.14
N LEU A 40 12.87 -7.18 1.42
CA LEU A 40 12.85 -6.20 0.32
C LEU A 40 13.05 -4.77 0.81
N ALA A 41 12.55 -4.43 2.01
CA ALA A 41 12.78 -3.13 2.62
C ALA A 41 14.24 -2.99 3.10
N GLU A 42 14.79 -4.04 3.71
CA GLU A 42 16.23 -4.11 4.09
C GLU A 42 17.15 -3.91 2.87
N GLU A 43 16.80 -4.55 1.75
CA GLU A 43 17.50 -4.47 0.47
C GLU A 43 17.25 -3.13 -0.28
N ARG A 44 16.37 -2.26 0.26
CA ARG A 44 15.93 -0.98 -0.35
C ARG A 44 15.28 -1.14 -1.73
N GLU A 45 14.60 -2.25 -1.95
CA GLU A 45 13.89 -2.55 -3.19
C GLU A 45 12.37 -2.42 -3.08
N LEU A 46 11.90 -1.91 -1.95
CA LEU A 46 10.51 -1.64 -1.67
C LEU A 46 10.31 -0.17 -1.31
N ARG A 47 9.30 0.45 -1.92
CA ARG A 47 8.70 1.71 -1.48
C ARG A 47 7.24 1.47 -1.15
N THR A 48 6.77 2.06 -0.06
CA THR A 48 5.36 1.93 0.34
C THR A 48 4.70 3.29 0.39
N ILE A 49 3.52 3.39 -0.23
CA ILE A 49 2.71 4.60 -0.27
C ILE A 49 1.33 4.26 0.30
N VAL A 50 0.80 5.14 1.13
CA VAL A 50 -0.55 5.03 1.70
C VAL A 50 -1.35 6.25 1.29
N HIS A 51 -2.45 6.05 0.57
CA HIS A 51 -3.44 7.08 0.29
C HIS A 51 -4.67 6.83 1.15
N THR A 52 -5.03 7.79 2.00
CA THR A 52 -6.19 7.68 2.91
C THR A 52 -7.50 8.05 2.22
N ILE A 53 -8.63 7.80 2.88
CA ILE A 53 -9.96 8.26 2.43
C ILE A 53 -10.15 9.78 2.57
N GLU A 54 -9.18 10.48 3.17
CA GLU A 54 -9.16 11.93 3.33
C GLU A 54 -8.17 12.60 2.36
N ASP A 55 -7.76 11.88 1.29
CA ASP A 55 -6.80 12.34 0.27
C ASP A 55 -5.45 12.83 0.86
N LYS A 56 -5.05 12.24 1.99
CA LYS A 56 -3.69 12.37 2.51
C LYS A 56 -2.84 11.22 2.02
N VAL A 57 -1.62 11.56 1.56
CA VAL A 57 -0.69 10.60 1.00
C VAL A 57 0.56 10.55 1.84
N PHE A 58 0.90 9.36 2.32
CA PHE A 58 2.08 9.09 3.13
C PHE A 58 3.04 8.23 2.34
N TYR A 59 4.24 8.74 2.11
CA TYR A 59 5.34 8.05 1.46
C TYR A 59 6.30 7.55 2.53
N PHE A 60 6.48 6.25 2.59
CA PHE A 60 7.37 5.59 3.54
C PHE A 60 8.66 5.15 2.83
N GLY A 61 9.79 5.69 3.29
CA GLY A 61 11.11 5.11 3.02
C GLY A 61 11.21 3.70 3.57
N SER A 62 12.12 2.89 3.04
CA SER A 62 12.24 1.47 3.37
C SER A 62 12.82 1.20 4.78
N ASP A 63 13.35 2.22 5.44
CA ASP A 63 13.95 2.14 6.78
C ASP A 63 13.04 2.69 7.88
N VAL A 64 11.79 3.05 7.55
CA VAL A 64 10.83 3.60 8.51
C VAL A 64 10.35 2.50 9.45
N LYS A 65 10.65 2.65 10.74
CA LYS A 65 10.15 1.74 11.78
C LYS A 65 8.70 2.03 12.12
N ILE A 66 7.84 1.06 11.87
CA ILE A 66 6.42 1.10 12.22
C ILE A 66 6.25 0.59 13.65
N PRO A 67 5.58 1.32 14.55
CA PRO A 67 5.29 0.82 15.89
C PRO A 67 4.40 -0.43 15.85
N ASP A 68 4.74 -1.48 16.59
CA ASP A 68 3.91 -2.70 16.69
C ASP A 68 2.57 -2.47 17.39
N ASP A 69 2.54 -1.51 18.32
CA ASP A 69 1.32 -1.11 19.03
C ASP A 69 0.47 -0.17 18.17
N ILE A 70 -0.78 -0.54 17.95
CA ILE A 70 -1.71 0.20 17.08
C ILE A 70 -1.93 1.65 17.57
N GLU A 71 -1.95 1.88 18.88
CA GLU A 71 -2.15 3.23 19.44
C GLU A 71 -0.94 4.14 19.21
N ARG A 72 0.28 3.59 19.30
CA ARG A 72 1.50 4.29 18.89
C ARG A 72 1.54 4.54 17.38
N PHE A 73 1.11 3.58 16.57
CA PHE A 73 0.99 3.76 15.12
C PHE A 73 0.02 4.90 14.76
N LYS A 74 -1.18 4.91 15.35
CA LYS A 74 -2.16 6.00 15.16
C LYS A 74 -1.57 7.36 15.48
N LYS A 75 -0.86 7.49 16.62
CA LYS A 75 -0.17 8.73 17.01
C LYS A 75 0.89 9.15 15.99
N MET A 76 1.68 8.21 15.49
CA MET A 76 2.67 8.46 14.44
C MET A 76 2.01 9.02 13.17
N MET A 77 0.93 8.40 12.69
CA MET A 77 0.18 8.86 11.51
C MET A 77 -0.41 10.26 11.73
N LEU A 78 -1.02 10.51 12.89
CA LEU A 78 -1.56 11.83 13.26
C LEU A 78 -0.49 12.92 13.30
N ASN A 79 0.68 12.62 13.89
CA ASN A 79 1.77 13.59 13.99
C ASN A 79 2.34 13.91 12.61
N ALA A 80 2.59 12.88 11.79
CA ALA A 80 3.02 13.05 10.41
C ALA A 80 2.02 13.90 9.59
N ALA A 81 0.72 13.65 9.76
CA ALA A 81 -0.35 14.43 9.11
C ALA A 81 -0.40 15.91 9.54
N LYS A 82 0.10 16.23 10.74
CA LYS A 82 0.22 17.60 11.28
C LYS A 82 1.53 18.30 10.89
N GLY A 83 2.42 17.63 10.16
CA GLY A 83 3.71 18.15 9.75
C GLY A 83 4.88 17.78 10.66
N ASP A 84 4.64 17.09 11.78
CA ASP A 84 5.70 16.47 12.59
C ASP A 84 6.06 15.11 11.95
N GLN A 85 6.73 15.20 10.80
CA GLN A 85 7.07 14.07 9.95
C GLN A 85 8.29 13.33 10.53
N PRO A 86 8.13 12.06 10.97
CA PRO A 86 9.28 11.24 11.34
C PRO A 86 10.25 11.10 10.17
N GLN A 87 11.53 10.92 10.47
CA GLN A 87 12.54 10.69 9.43
C GLN A 87 12.12 9.51 8.53
N GLY A 88 12.15 9.75 7.21
CA GLY A 88 11.77 8.75 6.21
C GLY A 88 10.28 8.72 5.86
N ILE A 89 9.43 9.51 6.53
CA ILE A 89 8.02 9.70 6.16
C ILE A 89 7.85 11.07 5.51
N ARG A 90 7.28 11.11 4.30
CA ARG A 90 6.83 12.35 3.66
C ARG A 90 5.32 12.33 3.53
N VAL A 91 4.67 13.46 3.79
CA VAL A 91 3.21 13.60 3.64
C VAL A 91 2.89 14.66 2.59
N SER A 92 1.89 14.40 1.76
CA SER A 92 1.25 15.39 0.87
C SER A 92 -0.27 15.24 0.87
N GLU A 93 -0.95 16.21 0.26
CA GLU A 93 -2.40 16.20 0.03
C GLU A 93 -2.61 16.18 -1.49
N GLU A 94 -2.95 15.00 -2.00
CA GLU A 94 -3.01 14.68 -3.42
C GLU A 94 -4.12 13.67 -3.64
N TRP A 95 -4.77 13.73 -4.80
CA TRP A 95 -5.72 12.70 -5.18
C TRP A 95 -4.97 11.43 -5.56
N LEU A 96 -5.57 10.26 -5.31
CA LEU A 96 -4.92 8.96 -5.60
C LEU A 96 -4.36 8.88 -7.02
N ILE A 97 -5.09 9.37 -8.01
CA ILE A 97 -4.66 9.29 -9.41
C ILE A 97 -3.42 10.15 -9.68
N GLU A 98 -3.27 11.29 -9.01
CA GLU A 98 -2.09 12.15 -9.13
C GLU A 98 -0.87 11.41 -8.58
N THR A 99 -0.98 10.90 -7.35
CA THR A 99 0.06 10.09 -6.71
C THR A 99 0.45 8.88 -7.56
N LEU A 100 -0.52 8.19 -8.17
CA LEU A 100 -0.28 7.04 -9.03
C LEU A 100 0.41 7.42 -10.35
N ASN A 101 0.12 8.60 -10.90
CA ASN A 101 0.76 9.06 -12.14
C ASN A 101 2.24 9.42 -11.96
N ASP A 102 2.64 9.80 -10.75
CA ASP A 102 4.03 10.10 -10.41
C ASP A 102 4.90 8.84 -10.24
N GLN A 103 4.28 7.64 -10.20
CA GLN A 103 5.01 6.39 -10.03
C GLN A 103 5.47 5.80 -11.37
N ILE A 104 6.68 5.25 -11.37
CA ILE A 104 7.32 4.64 -12.54
C ILE A 104 7.37 3.12 -12.34
N GLY A 105 6.94 2.38 -13.36
CA GLY A 105 6.93 0.92 -13.39
C GLY A 105 5.70 0.37 -14.09
N LYS A 106 5.64 -0.95 -14.25
CA LYS A 106 4.44 -1.65 -14.75
C LYS A 106 3.30 -1.50 -13.75
N LYS A 107 2.14 -1.05 -14.23
CA LYS A 107 1.02 -0.66 -13.37
C LYS A 107 0.07 -1.83 -13.17
N MET A 108 -0.07 -2.26 -11.92
CA MET A 108 -0.93 -3.39 -11.56
C MET A 108 -1.90 -2.98 -10.46
N VAL A 109 -3.11 -3.49 -10.53
CA VAL A 109 -4.10 -3.38 -9.45
C VAL A 109 -4.56 -4.76 -9.03
N MET A 110 -4.51 -5.02 -7.72
CA MET A 110 -4.98 -6.26 -7.13
C MET A 110 -6.50 -6.22 -6.96
N THR A 111 -7.21 -7.20 -7.51
CA THR A 111 -8.66 -7.32 -7.38
C THR A 111 -9.13 -8.76 -7.58
N SER A 112 -10.14 -9.18 -6.80
CA SER A 112 -10.77 -10.50 -6.95
C SER A 112 -11.42 -10.72 -8.34
N LYS A 113 -11.65 -9.66 -9.12
CA LYS A 113 -12.26 -9.69 -10.46
C LYS A 113 -11.23 -9.66 -11.60
N GLY A 114 -9.93 -9.74 -11.27
CA GLY A 114 -8.82 -9.67 -12.22
C GLY A 114 -8.54 -10.99 -12.92
N GLU A 115 -7.51 -10.97 -13.77
CA GLU A 115 -6.89 -12.16 -14.34
C GLU A 115 -6.31 -13.03 -13.21
N LYS A 116 -6.64 -14.31 -13.18
CA LYS A 116 -6.12 -15.24 -12.18
C LYS A 116 -4.68 -15.59 -12.50
N VAL A 117 -3.80 -15.41 -11.53
CA VAL A 117 -2.36 -15.66 -11.70
C VAL A 117 -1.76 -16.29 -10.45
N ASP A 118 -0.61 -16.93 -10.61
CA ASP A 118 0.31 -17.21 -9.52
C ASP A 118 1.19 -15.97 -9.28
N PRO A 119 1.25 -15.40 -8.06
CA PRO A 119 2.09 -14.23 -7.78
C PRO A 119 3.55 -14.38 -8.20
N SER A 120 4.12 -15.59 -8.17
CA SER A 120 5.51 -15.84 -8.55
C SER A 120 5.78 -15.71 -10.05
N GLU A 121 4.74 -15.77 -10.88
CA GLU A 121 4.81 -15.67 -12.34
C GLU A 121 4.48 -14.24 -12.85
N VAL A 122 4.06 -13.34 -11.95
CA VAL A 122 3.61 -11.98 -12.32
C VAL A 122 4.77 -11.01 -12.48
N PHE A 123 5.83 -11.22 -11.70
CA PHE A 123 6.93 -10.28 -11.55
C PHE A 123 8.20 -10.78 -12.23
N SER A 124 9.07 -9.87 -12.63
CA SER A 124 10.48 -10.13 -12.96
C SER A 124 11.37 -9.19 -12.15
N ARG A 125 12.50 -9.70 -11.68
CA ARG A 125 13.47 -8.91 -10.89
C ARG A 125 14.18 -7.82 -11.71
N THR A 126 14.07 -7.86 -13.03
CA THR A 126 14.68 -6.90 -13.95
C THR A 126 13.82 -5.67 -14.22
N GLU A 127 12.60 -5.63 -13.67
CA GLU A 127 11.63 -4.57 -13.94
C GLU A 127 11.14 -3.88 -12.66
N ASP A 128 10.62 -2.66 -12.84
CA ASP A 128 9.97 -1.90 -11.80
C ASP A 128 8.44 -2.08 -11.87
N TYR A 129 7.80 -2.18 -10.70
CA TYR A 129 6.36 -2.40 -10.59
C TYR A 129 5.73 -1.38 -9.66
N VAL A 130 4.50 -0.97 -10.00
CA VAL A 130 3.61 -0.22 -9.12
C VAL A 130 2.38 -1.07 -8.89
N VAL A 131 2.25 -1.61 -7.69
CA VAL A 131 1.17 -2.53 -7.31
C VAL A 131 0.21 -1.79 -6.37
N VAL A 132 -1.04 -1.67 -6.81
CA VAL A 132 -2.11 -1.02 -6.05
C VAL A 132 -2.95 -2.07 -5.33
N ILE A 133 -3.12 -1.88 -4.02
CA ILE A 133 -3.94 -2.73 -3.14
C ILE A 133 -4.94 -1.84 -2.42
N GLY A 134 -6.23 -2.20 -2.44
CA GLY A 134 -7.26 -1.46 -1.71
C GLY A 134 -7.13 -1.61 -0.19
N GLY A 135 -7.09 -0.49 0.53
CA GLY A 135 -6.97 -0.41 1.99
C GLY A 135 -8.30 -0.28 2.73
N PHE A 136 -9.38 -0.79 2.17
CA PHE A 136 -10.75 -0.65 2.66
C PHE A 136 -11.39 -2.00 3.00
N ARG A 137 -12.39 -2.03 3.87
CA ARG A 137 -12.99 -3.30 4.34
C ARG A 137 -13.92 -3.95 3.35
N LYS A 138 -14.67 -3.15 2.60
CA LYS A 138 -15.73 -3.57 1.68
C LYS A 138 -15.86 -2.54 0.56
N GLY A 139 -16.41 -2.97 -0.56
CA GLY A 139 -16.65 -2.11 -1.71
C GLY A 139 -15.65 -2.37 -2.82
N ASP A 140 -15.43 -1.34 -3.63
CA ASP A 140 -14.54 -1.32 -4.77
C ASP A 140 -13.89 0.07 -4.83
N PHE A 141 -12.89 0.27 -5.70
CA PHE A 141 -12.24 1.57 -5.81
C PHE A 141 -13.21 2.66 -6.28
N ASP A 142 -13.21 3.81 -5.60
CA ASP A 142 -13.96 5.00 -5.98
C ASP A 142 -13.25 5.78 -7.11
N HIS A 143 -11.92 5.79 -7.09
CA HIS A 143 -11.07 6.35 -8.13
C HIS A 143 -10.94 5.42 -9.34
N PRO A 144 -10.61 5.95 -10.54
CA PRO A 144 -10.47 5.16 -11.76
C PRO A 144 -9.18 4.32 -11.82
N VAL A 145 -8.78 3.68 -10.71
CA VAL A 145 -7.59 2.83 -10.58
C VAL A 145 -7.57 1.73 -11.64
N TYR A 146 -8.73 1.14 -11.94
CA TYR A 146 -8.88 0.12 -12.97
C TYR A 146 -8.63 0.60 -14.41
N ARG A 147 -8.74 1.90 -14.66
CA ARG A 147 -8.40 2.50 -15.96
C ARG A 147 -6.93 2.92 -16.01
N TRP A 148 -6.36 3.26 -14.86
CA TRP A 148 -4.95 3.63 -14.73
C TRP A 148 -4.01 2.42 -14.86
N ALA A 149 -4.41 1.26 -14.33
CA ALA A 149 -3.58 0.05 -14.32
C ALA A 149 -3.53 -0.64 -15.69
N ASP A 150 -2.34 -1.12 -16.08
CA ASP A 150 -2.13 -1.92 -17.29
C ASP A 150 -2.70 -3.33 -17.12
N ARG A 151 -2.61 -3.88 -15.90
CA ARG A 151 -3.12 -5.21 -15.55
C ARG A 151 -3.95 -5.20 -14.28
N LYS A 152 -5.01 -6.01 -14.29
CA LYS A 152 -5.88 -6.29 -13.13
C LYS A 152 -5.62 -7.72 -12.70
N ILE A 153 -5.06 -7.91 -11.52
CA ILE A 153 -4.51 -9.17 -11.08
C ILE A 153 -5.36 -9.75 -9.94
N SER A 154 -5.69 -11.03 -10.04
CA SER A 154 -6.38 -11.81 -9.02
C SER A 154 -5.48 -12.94 -8.54
N ILE A 155 -5.08 -12.89 -7.28
CA ILE A 155 -4.31 -13.96 -6.62
C ILE A 155 -5.20 -14.97 -5.88
N SER A 156 -6.51 -14.70 -5.85
CA SER A 156 -7.51 -15.55 -5.19
C SER A 156 -8.91 -15.23 -5.69
N PRO A 157 -9.79 -16.24 -5.85
CA PRO A 157 -11.19 -16.01 -6.18
C PRO A 157 -11.99 -15.41 -5.01
N ARG A 158 -11.43 -15.35 -3.80
CA ARG A 158 -12.08 -14.75 -2.62
C ARG A 158 -11.51 -13.34 -2.39
N GLN A 159 -12.34 -12.44 -1.85
CA GLN A 159 -11.83 -11.17 -1.33
C GLN A 159 -10.91 -11.45 -0.14
N MET A 160 -9.67 -10.95 -0.23
CA MET A 160 -8.65 -11.06 0.80
C MET A 160 -8.46 -9.72 1.49
N LYS A 161 -7.94 -9.76 2.72
CA LYS A 161 -7.58 -8.55 3.45
C LYS A 161 -6.32 -7.92 2.85
N PRO A 162 -6.14 -6.59 2.96
CA PRO A 162 -4.99 -5.90 2.37
C PRO A 162 -3.65 -6.48 2.83
N TRP A 163 -3.51 -6.88 4.10
CA TRP A 163 -2.28 -7.50 4.61
C TRP A 163 -2.00 -8.88 4.00
N SER A 164 -3.04 -9.68 3.71
CA SER A 164 -2.84 -10.96 3.03
C SER A 164 -2.41 -10.74 1.58
N VAL A 165 -3.03 -9.80 0.85
CA VAL A 165 -2.61 -9.46 -0.52
C VAL A 165 -1.19 -8.87 -0.52
N THR A 166 -0.86 -8.05 0.47
CA THR A 166 0.48 -7.49 0.66
C THR A 166 1.52 -8.60 0.86
N ALA A 167 1.27 -9.55 1.76
CA ALA A 167 2.17 -10.67 2.00
C ALA A 167 2.43 -11.51 0.74
N GLU A 168 1.36 -11.90 0.02
CA GLU A 168 1.46 -12.66 -1.24
C GLU A 168 2.21 -11.88 -2.32
N THR A 169 2.01 -10.55 -2.38
CA THR A 169 2.74 -9.66 -3.33
C THR A 169 4.23 -9.63 -3.00
N LEU A 170 4.58 -9.45 -1.74
CA LEU A 170 5.98 -9.40 -1.29
C LEU A 170 6.70 -10.72 -1.56
N VAL A 171 6.05 -11.85 -1.24
CA VAL A 171 6.59 -13.19 -1.49
C VAL A 171 6.73 -13.44 -3.00
N GLY A 172 5.68 -13.14 -3.78
CA GLY A 172 5.70 -13.28 -5.24
C GLY A 172 6.82 -12.48 -5.89
N TYR A 173 7.00 -11.21 -5.50
CA TYR A 173 8.09 -10.39 -6.04
C TYR A 173 9.48 -10.82 -5.55
N ARG A 174 9.61 -11.32 -4.31
CA ARG A 174 10.91 -11.76 -3.77
C ARG A 174 11.41 -13.04 -4.44
N TYR A 175 10.51 -13.96 -4.76
CA TYR A 175 10.84 -15.28 -5.29
C TYR A 175 10.49 -15.47 -6.76
N CYS A 176 10.15 -14.39 -7.48
CA CYS A 176 10.00 -14.48 -8.91
C CYS A 176 11.33 -14.82 -9.58
N SER A 177 11.24 -15.53 -10.70
CA SER A 177 12.41 -15.92 -11.48
C SER A 177 13.16 -14.68 -12.00
N PHE A 178 14.48 -14.81 -12.12
CA PHE A 178 15.34 -13.78 -12.72
C PHE A 178 15.28 -13.75 -14.26
N GLU A 179 14.27 -14.38 -14.86
CA GLU A 179 14.13 -14.48 -16.31
C GLU A 179 13.79 -13.13 -16.97
#